data_AF-A0A533T0B5-F1
#
_entry.id   AF-A0A533T0B5-F1
#
_cell.length_a   1.000
_cell.length_b   1.000
_cell.length_c   1.000
_cell.angle_alpha   90.00
_cell.angle_beta   90.00
_cell.angle_gamma   90.00
#
_symmetry.space_group_name_H-M   'P 1'
#
loop_
_entity.id
_entity.type
_entity.pdbx_description
1 polymer ?
#
loop_
_entity_poly.entity_id
_entity_poly.type
_entity_poly.pdbx_seq_one_letter_code
_entity_poly.pdbx_strand_id
1 'polypeptide(L)'
;MAVYQDKARDRVLKGIRKYKSVAQKARTNAAKESDTRMIVSSVISDALGWDAFDNLTGEFRIKGSFADFVIRRDGKHFAIVEVKAISSKLGERHLDQAVSYAAREGVEWVILTNGAEWQLYRVLFSKPVDQVLVFEVSLLDEAMKPKDTVDLLYLLTPEAQRKDELEAYYQRQRALAPQSVAKLVLSESVLTRLRAEIKSDSGYRVALDELAEILVGCVIRPDAQGDHTDKQLKRVQRAARQPRRSASGQAS
;
A
#
# COMPACT_ATOMS: atom_id res chain seq x y z
N MET A 1 -24.29 -10.18 3.36
CA MET A 1 -22.87 -9.90 3.73
C MET A 1 -22.60 -8.44 4.10
N ALA A 2 -23.39 -7.44 3.65
CA ALA A 2 -23.16 -6.01 3.94
C ALA A 2 -23.26 -5.60 5.44
N VAL A 3 -24.12 -6.26 6.22
CA VAL A 3 -24.52 -5.79 7.57
C VAL A 3 -23.34 -5.62 8.55
N TYR A 4 -22.32 -6.48 8.52
CA TYR A 4 -21.19 -6.35 9.45
C TYR A 4 -20.23 -5.22 9.03
N GLN A 5 -20.05 -5.04 7.72
CA GLN A 5 -19.20 -3.98 7.19
C GLN A 5 -19.82 -2.61 7.44
N ASP A 6 -21.14 -2.50 7.26
CA ASP A 6 -21.88 -1.26 7.53
C ASP A 6 -21.80 -0.88 9.02
N LYS A 7 -21.99 -1.86 9.92
CA LYS A 7 -21.82 -1.63 11.37
C LYS A 7 -20.41 -1.19 11.74
N ALA A 8 -19.38 -1.78 11.13
CA ALA A 8 -17.98 -1.39 11.36
C ALA A 8 -17.71 0.02 10.82
N ARG A 9 -18.17 0.36 9.62
CA ARG A 9 -18.08 1.71 9.05
C ARG A 9 -18.81 2.75 9.91
N ASP A 10 -19.99 2.43 10.43
CA ASP A 10 -20.72 3.30 11.34
C ASP A 10 -19.97 3.55 12.65
N ARG A 11 -19.32 2.50 13.21
CA ARG A 11 -18.46 2.63 14.38
C ARG A 11 -17.26 3.52 14.08
N VAL A 12 -16.57 3.28 12.97
CA VAL A 12 -15.44 4.09 12.50
C VAL A 12 -15.86 5.56 12.31
N LEU A 13 -17.01 5.82 11.67
CA LEU A 13 -17.53 7.18 11.48
C LEU A 13 -17.80 7.89 12.81
N LYS A 14 -18.43 7.22 13.77
CA LYS A 14 -18.66 7.77 15.12
C LYS A 14 -17.34 8.03 15.85
N GLY A 15 -16.40 7.09 15.73
CA GLY A 15 -15.05 7.21 16.28
C GLY A 15 -14.30 8.41 15.71
N ILE A 16 -14.23 8.55 14.39
CA ILE A 16 -13.59 9.69 13.71
C ILE A 16 -14.17 11.01 14.21
N ARG A 17 -15.51 11.14 14.34
CA ARG A 17 -16.13 12.36 14.85
C ARG A 17 -15.69 12.68 16.28
N LYS A 18 -15.67 11.67 17.17
CA LYS A 18 -15.19 11.81 18.56
C LYS A 18 -13.72 12.23 18.58
N TYR A 19 -12.86 11.50 17.86
CA TYR A 19 -11.42 11.68 17.93
C TYR A 19 -10.88 12.85 17.11
N LYS A 20 -11.63 13.37 16.12
CA LYS A 20 -11.33 14.65 15.47
C LYS A 20 -11.28 15.76 16.52
N SER A 21 -12.29 15.87 17.38
CA SER A 21 -12.32 16.87 18.45
C SER A 21 -11.25 16.65 19.51
N VAL A 22 -10.94 15.39 19.85
CA VAL A 22 -9.86 15.05 20.80
C VAL A 22 -8.50 15.44 20.22
N ALA A 23 -8.23 15.09 18.97
CA ALA A 23 -6.99 15.42 18.28
C ALA A 23 -6.81 16.95 18.12
N GLN A 24 -7.88 17.70 17.83
CA GLN A 24 -7.83 19.16 17.80
C GLN A 24 -7.39 19.74 19.16
N LYS A 25 -8.02 19.30 20.26
CA LYS A 25 -7.67 19.76 21.61
C LYS A 25 -6.25 19.39 22.00
N ALA A 26 -5.85 18.14 21.75
CA ALA A 26 -4.51 17.67 22.04
C ALA A 26 -3.44 18.44 21.24
N ARG A 27 -3.73 18.79 19.98
CA ARG A 27 -2.85 19.61 19.15
C ARG A 27 -2.72 21.04 19.71
N THR A 28 -3.83 21.66 20.10
CA THR A 28 -3.82 22.98 20.76
C THR A 28 -3.01 22.98 22.05
N ASN A 29 -3.07 21.89 22.82
CA ASN A 29 -2.36 21.75 24.09
C ASN A 29 -0.91 21.22 23.95
N ALA A 30 -0.42 21.03 22.71
CA ALA A 30 0.89 20.44 22.43
C ALA A 30 1.15 19.13 23.22
N ALA A 31 0.16 18.23 23.19
CA ALA A 31 0.21 16.96 23.91
C ALA A 31 1.47 16.15 23.56
N LYS A 32 2.11 15.59 24.58
CA LYS A 32 3.36 14.82 24.41
C LYS A 32 3.05 13.41 23.91
N GLU A 33 4.09 12.68 23.52
CA GLU A 33 3.97 11.32 22.98
C GLU A 33 3.18 10.37 23.89
N SER A 34 3.35 10.45 25.21
CA SER A 34 2.58 9.66 26.18
C SER A 34 1.07 9.91 26.10
N ASP A 35 0.66 11.17 25.97
CA ASP A 35 -0.75 11.56 25.87
C ASP A 35 -1.31 11.14 24.51
N THR A 36 -0.54 11.33 23.43
CA THR A 36 -0.91 10.85 22.11
C THR A 36 -1.08 9.34 22.08
N ARG A 37 -0.22 8.59 22.79
CA ARG A 37 -0.31 7.12 22.90
C ARG A 37 -1.66 6.68 23.50
N MET A 38 -2.16 7.41 24.51
CA MET A 38 -3.49 7.15 25.08
C MET A 38 -4.61 7.43 24.07
N ILE A 39 -4.50 8.52 23.30
CA ILE A 39 -5.46 8.85 22.23
C ILE A 39 -5.46 7.75 21.17
N VAL A 40 -4.29 7.31 20.70
CA VAL A 40 -4.13 6.27 19.68
C VAL A 40 -4.70 4.93 20.16
N SER A 41 -4.39 4.49 21.38
CA SER A 41 -4.98 3.28 21.96
C SER A 41 -6.50 3.37 21.99
N SER A 42 -7.05 4.53 22.38
CA SER A 42 -8.49 4.77 22.40
C SER A 42 -9.11 4.73 20.99
N VAL A 43 -8.42 5.25 19.96
CA VAL A 43 -8.89 5.16 18.57
C VAL A 43 -8.90 3.71 18.09
N ILE A 44 -7.82 2.95 18.36
CA ILE A 44 -7.70 1.54 17.99
C ILE A 44 -8.83 0.71 18.63
N SER A 45 -9.13 0.99 19.90
CA SER A 45 -10.23 0.33 20.62
C SER A 45 -11.61 0.79 20.16
N ASP A 46 -11.93 2.06 20.36
CA ASP A 46 -13.31 2.54 20.23
C ASP A 46 -13.74 2.70 18.76
N ALA A 47 -12.82 3.15 17.88
CA ALA A 47 -13.14 3.42 16.49
C ALA A 47 -12.86 2.19 15.61
N LEU A 48 -11.66 1.62 15.71
CA LEU A 48 -11.28 0.47 14.86
C LEU A 48 -11.89 -0.85 15.39
N GLY A 49 -12.15 -0.95 16.69
CA GLY A 49 -12.85 -2.09 17.30
C GLY A 49 -11.94 -3.24 17.72
N TRP A 50 -10.64 -2.99 17.89
CA TRP A 50 -9.72 -3.98 18.47
C TRP A 50 -9.83 -3.96 19.99
N ASP A 51 -9.95 -5.12 20.63
CA ASP A 51 -10.01 -5.16 22.08
C ASP A 51 -8.66 -4.72 22.69
N ALA A 52 -8.68 -3.77 23.63
CA ALA A 52 -7.47 -3.20 24.20
C ALA A 52 -6.70 -4.19 25.10
N PHE A 53 -7.34 -5.23 25.63
CA PHE A 53 -6.71 -6.23 26.48
C PHE A 53 -6.27 -7.46 25.67
N ASP A 54 -7.11 -7.91 24.75
CA ASP A 54 -6.85 -9.12 23.97
C ASP A 54 -5.97 -8.81 22.74
N ASN A 55 -6.27 -7.74 22.01
CA ASN A 55 -5.64 -7.47 20.72
C ASN A 55 -4.48 -6.48 20.81
N LEU A 56 -4.48 -5.55 21.76
CA LEU A 56 -3.43 -4.54 21.84
C LEU A 56 -2.39 -4.90 22.90
N THR A 57 -1.13 -5.04 22.50
CA THR A 57 0.00 -5.16 23.44
C THR A 57 0.83 -3.88 23.42
N GLY A 58 0.97 -3.25 24.58
CA GLY A 58 1.96 -2.19 24.82
C GLY A 58 3.31 -2.77 25.24
N GLU A 59 4.40 -2.09 24.86
CA GLU A 59 5.78 -2.36 25.27
C GLU A 59 6.24 -3.83 25.18
N PHE A 60 6.45 -4.33 23.96
CA PHE A 60 7.23 -5.56 23.77
C PHE A 60 8.72 -5.23 23.66
N ARG A 61 9.46 -5.49 24.74
CA ARG A 61 10.89 -5.18 24.83
C ARG A 61 11.73 -6.38 24.39
N ILE A 62 12.27 -6.36 23.17
CA ILE A 62 13.35 -7.28 22.76
C ILE A 62 14.42 -6.51 21.96
N LYS A 63 15.64 -6.43 22.52
CA LYS A 63 16.87 -5.92 21.88
C LYS A 63 16.87 -4.45 21.42
N GLY A 64 16.42 -3.54 22.29
CA GLY A 64 16.89 -2.13 22.27
C GLY A 64 16.19 -1.16 21.32
N SER A 65 15.08 -1.55 20.69
CA SER A 65 14.19 -0.62 19.96
C SER A 65 12.74 -1.00 20.23
N PHE A 66 11.90 0.00 20.50
CA PHE A 66 10.50 -0.15 20.92
C PHE A 66 9.58 0.13 19.74
N ALA A 67 8.52 -0.65 19.60
CA ALA A 67 7.27 -0.20 18.98
C ALA A 67 6.30 0.17 20.09
N ASP A 68 5.51 1.22 19.89
CA ASP A 68 4.55 1.68 20.88
C ASP A 68 3.44 0.66 21.13
N PHE A 69 2.89 0.10 20.05
CA PHE A 69 1.93 -0.99 20.14
C PHE A 69 2.15 -2.06 19.09
N VAL A 70 1.65 -3.26 19.41
CA VAL A 70 1.42 -4.32 18.43
C VAL A 70 -0.06 -4.69 18.47
N ILE A 71 -0.70 -4.67 17.31
CA ILE A 71 -2.06 -5.19 17.14
C ILE A 71 -1.93 -6.68 16.82
N ARG A 72 -2.65 -7.51 17.58
CA ARG A 72 -2.68 -8.96 17.43
C ARG A 72 -4.00 -9.44 16.85
N ARG A 73 -3.92 -10.35 15.90
CA ARG A 73 -5.05 -11.07 15.30
C ARG A 73 -4.79 -12.57 15.44
N ASP A 74 -5.75 -13.30 15.99
CA ASP A 74 -5.68 -14.75 16.15
C ASP A 74 -4.37 -15.22 16.83
N GLY A 75 -3.93 -14.47 17.85
CA GLY A 75 -2.69 -14.73 18.60
C GLY A 75 -1.38 -14.35 17.89
N LYS A 76 -1.43 -13.80 16.67
CA LYS A 76 -0.27 -13.40 15.88
C LYS A 76 -0.16 -11.88 15.74
N HIS A 77 1.05 -11.36 15.59
CA HIS A 77 1.27 -9.95 15.28
C HIS A 77 0.71 -9.62 13.89
N PHE A 78 -0.24 -8.68 13.85
CA PHE A 78 -0.88 -8.22 12.62
C PHE A 78 -0.25 -6.92 12.12
N ALA A 79 -0.11 -5.92 12.99
CA ALA A 79 0.46 -4.62 12.66
C ALA A 79 1.29 -4.06 13.80
N ILE A 80 2.38 -3.40 13.44
CA ILE A 80 3.19 -2.58 14.34
C ILE A 80 2.66 -1.16 14.32
N VAL A 81 2.45 -0.53 15.48
CA VAL A 81 2.02 0.86 15.57
C VAL A 81 3.12 1.67 16.24
N GLU A 82 3.60 2.67 15.52
CA GLU A 82 4.57 3.66 16.00
C GLU A 82 3.86 5.01 16.17
N VAL A 83 3.96 5.55 17.38
CA VAL A 83 3.28 6.78 17.80
C VAL A 83 4.29 7.91 17.96
N LYS A 84 3.89 9.11 17.55
CA LYS A 84 4.63 10.35 17.76
C LYS A 84 3.80 11.36 18.54
N ALA A 85 4.46 12.38 19.09
CA ALA A 85 3.74 13.51 19.69
C ALA A 85 2.82 14.16 18.64
N ILE A 86 1.67 14.69 19.07
CA ILE A 86 0.63 15.16 18.14
C ILE A 86 1.06 16.34 17.26
N SER A 87 2.04 17.11 17.71
CA SER A 87 2.63 18.22 16.97
C SER A 87 3.78 17.80 16.04
N SER A 88 4.23 16.55 16.11
CA SER A 88 5.33 16.05 15.30
C SER A 88 4.85 15.69 13.90
N LYS A 89 5.60 16.13 12.89
CA LYS A 89 5.44 15.63 11.51
C LYS A 89 5.90 14.17 11.46
N LEU A 90 5.13 13.32 10.79
CA LEU A 90 5.53 11.94 10.52
C LEU A 90 6.66 11.94 9.49
N GLY A 91 7.72 11.16 9.76
CA GLY A 91 8.95 11.22 8.97
C GLY A 91 9.70 9.89 8.89
N GLU A 92 10.58 9.78 7.90
CA GLU A 92 11.27 8.54 7.50
C GLU A 92 12.04 7.87 8.64
N ARG A 93 12.75 8.65 9.48
CA ARG A 93 13.54 8.07 10.58
C ARG A 93 12.69 7.25 11.55
N HIS A 94 11.46 7.68 11.81
CA HIS A 94 10.53 6.97 12.70
C HIS A 94 9.95 5.74 12.02
N LEU A 95 9.66 5.87 10.72
CA LEU A 95 9.21 4.76 9.89
C LEU A 95 10.27 3.64 9.82
N ASP A 96 11.54 3.97 9.60
CA ASP A 96 12.63 2.99 9.47
C ASP A 96 12.79 2.14 10.73
N GLN A 97 12.58 2.74 11.91
CA GLN A 97 12.58 2.02 13.18
C GLN A 97 11.45 0.99 13.24
N ALA A 98 10.23 1.41 12.93
CA ALA A 98 9.04 0.57 12.95
C ALA A 98 9.11 -0.55 11.89
N VAL A 99 9.58 -0.23 10.68
CA VAL A 99 9.80 -1.17 9.58
C VAL A 99 10.88 -2.19 9.95
N SER A 100 11.98 -1.76 10.57
CA SER A 100 13.04 -2.67 11.01
C SER A 100 12.52 -3.67 12.05
N TYR A 101 11.65 -3.24 12.97
CA TYR A 101 11.01 -4.12 13.94
C TYR A 101 10.03 -5.07 13.26
N ALA A 102 9.12 -4.56 12.44
CA ALA A 102 8.17 -5.36 11.69
C ALA A 102 8.85 -6.44 10.85
N ALA A 103 9.97 -6.10 10.18
CA ALA A 103 10.75 -7.04 9.39
C ALA A 103 11.35 -8.18 10.22
N ARG A 104 11.83 -7.91 11.44
CA ARG A 104 12.38 -8.92 12.36
C ARG A 104 11.31 -9.87 12.87
N GLU A 105 10.11 -9.35 13.13
CA GLU A 105 8.97 -10.11 13.66
C GLU A 105 8.11 -10.76 12.56
N GLY A 106 8.47 -10.58 11.29
CA GLY A 106 7.69 -11.11 10.15
C GLY A 106 6.32 -10.45 9.99
N VAL A 107 6.17 -9.20 10.45
CA VAL A 107 4.93 -8.42 10.37
C VAL A 107 4.93 -7.59 9.09
N GLU A 108 3.84 -7.66 8.35
CA GLU A 108 3.72 -7.03 7.04
C GLU A 108 3.20 -5.60 7.09
N TRP A 109 2.58 -5.19 8.19
CA TRP A 109 1.89 -3.90 8.30
C TRP A 109 2.52 -3.03 9.38
N VAL A 110 2.79 -1.78 9.02
CA VAL A 110 3.24 -0.73 9.94
C VAL A 110 2.26 0.44 9.86
N ILE A 111 1.82 0.90 11.03
CA ILE A 111 1.02 2.12 11.19
C ILE A 111 1.93 3.15 11.86
N LEU A 112 2.19 4.26 11.17
CA LEU A 112 2.85 5.42 11.75
C LEU A 112 1.81 6.52 11.99
N THR A 113 1.71 7.02 13.22
CA THR A 113 0.67 7.98 13.58
C THR A 113 1.10 8.99 14.65
N ASN A 114 0.53 10.19 14.60
CA ASN A 114 0.60 11.19 15.68
C ASN A 114 -0.79 11.41 16.32
N GLY A 115 -1.71 10.46 16.14
CA GLY A 115 -3.10 10.53 16.59
C GLY A 115 -4.03 11.35 15.68
N ALA A 116 -3.50 12.35 14.96
CA ALA A 116 -4.24 13.11 13.96
C ALA A 116 -4.08 12.51 12.56
N GLU A 117 -2.84 12.22 12.16
CA GLU A 117 -2.46 11.60 10.89
C GLU A 117 -2.17 10.13 11.10
N TRP A 118 -2.63 9.29 10.17
CA TRP A 118 -2.50 7.84 10.20
C TRP A 118 -1.99 7.37 8.83
N GLN A 119 -0.77 6.86 8.81
CA GLN A 119 -0.13 6.33 7.61
C GLN A 119 0.01 4.81 7.74
N LEU A 120 -0.52 4.08 6.77
CA LEU A 120 -0.35 2.62 6.69
C LEU A 120 0.71 2.29 5.65
N TYR A 121 1.70 1.51 6.06
CA TYR A 121 2.78 1.01 5.21
C TYR A 121 2.73 -0.51 5.09
N ARG A 122 3.05 -1.00 3.89
CA ARG A 122 3.38 -2.41 3.63
C ARG A 122 4.88 -2.59 3.71
N VAL A 123 5.34 -3.53 4.54
CA VAL A 123 6.73 -3.97 4.59
C VAL A 123 7.00 -4.94 3.44
N LEU A 124 8.08 -4.71 2.71
CA LEU A 124 8.58 -5.58 1.65
C LEU A 124 9.85 -6.29 2.16
N PHE A 125 9.77 -7.61 2.32
CA PHE A 125 10.88 -8.43 2.81
C PHE A 125 11.95 -8.69 1.73
N SER A 126 12.47 -7.61 1.14
CA SER A 126 13.63 -7.61 0.25
C SER A 126 14.94 -7.48 1.03
N LYS A 127 16.07 -7.50 0.31
CA LYS A 127 17.40 -7.20 0.87
C LYS A 127 17.99 -6.01 0.09
N PRO A 128 18.07 -4.79 0.65
CA PRO A 128 17.57 -4.38 1.98
C PRO A 128 16.03 -4.44 2.11
N VAL A 129 15.53 -4.43 3.34
CA VAL A 129 14.09 -4.29 3.62
C VAL A 129 13.62 -2.97 3.04
N ASP A 130 12.44 -2.98 2.42
CA ASP A 130 11.82 -1.82 1.79
C ASP A 130 10.38 -1.65 2.30
N GLN A 131 9.75 -0.52 2.02
CA GLN A 131 8.40 -0.22 2.45
C GLN A 131 7.65 0.65 1.44
N VAL A 132 6.33 0.48 1.40
CA VAL A 132 5.46 1.29 0.53
C VAL A 132 4.29 1.84 1.33
N LEU A 133 4.05 3.15 1.22
CA LEU A 133 2.85 3.78 1.74
C LEU A 133 1.62 3.28 0.96
N VAL A 134 0.66 2.70 1.68
CA VAL A 134 -0.58 2.14 1.10
C VAL A 134 -1.69 3.19 1.10
N PHE A 135 -1.88 3.87 2.23
CA PHE A 135 -2.71 5.06 2.33
C PHE A 135 -2.30 5.93 3.51
N GLU A 136 -2.74 7.18 3.45
CA GLU A 136 -2.67 8.14 4.54
C GLU A 136 -4.05 8.77 4.74
N VAL A 137 -4.42 8.98 6.00
CA VAL A 137 -5.60 9.74 6.37
C VAL A 137 -5.28 10.70 7.51
N SER A 138 -5.88 11.88 7.47
CA SER A 138 -5.83 12.83 8.57
C SER A 138 -7.23 13.07 9.11
N LEU A 139 -7.39 12.96 10.43
CA LEU A 139 -8.64 13.29 11.12
C LEU A 139 -8.90 14.80 11.12
N LEU A 140 -7.87 15.61 10.87
CA LEU A 140 -7.91 17.07 10.93
C LEU A 140 -7.92 17.73 9.55
N ASP A 141 -7.60 16.97 8.49
CA ASP A 141 -7.73 17.43 7.12
C ASP A 141 -9.21 17.43 6.70
N GLU A 142 -9.63 18.51 6.06
CA GLU A 142 -11.00 18.70 5.56
C GLU A 142 -11.08 18.54 4.04
N ALA A 143 -9.94 18.38 3.36
CA ALA A 143 -9.90 18.15 1.92
C ALA A 143 -10.41 16.75 1.53
N MET A 144 -10.13 15.74 2.36
CA MET A 144 -10.63 14.38 2.14
C MET A 144 -12.11 14.27 2.52
N LYS A 145 -12.93 13.65 1.66
CA LYS A 145 -14.35 13.43 1.97
C LYS A 145 -14.46 12.49 3.18
N PRO A 146 -15.39 12.75 4.13
CA PRO A 146 -15.54 11.91 5.32
C PRO A 146 -15.76 10.42 5.01
N LYS A 147 -16.45 10.12 3.90
CA LYS A 147 -16.67 8.74 3.44
C LYS A 147 -15.35 8.05 3.09
N ASP A 148 -14.45 8.73 2.38
CA ASP A 148 -13.17 8.15 1.95
C ASP A 148 -12.28 7.88 3.16
N THR A 149 -12.27 8.78 4.15
CA THR A 149 -11.59 8.57 5.43
C THR A 149 -12.14 7.35 6.17
N VAL A 150 -13.47 7.20 6.23
CA VAL A 150 -14.13 6.03 6.85
C VAL A 150 -13.77 4.75 6.11
N ASP A 151 -13.82 4.75 4.78
CA ASP A 151 -13.53 3.57 3.97
C ASP A 151 -12.08 3.10 4.14
N LEU A 152 -11.12 4.04 4.23
CA LEU A 152 -9.71 3.72 4.49
C LEU A 152 -9.47 3.21 5.92
N LEU A 153 -9.99 3.89 6.93
CA LEU A 153 -9.83 3.44 8.33
C LEU A 153 -10.60 2.15 8.62
N TYR A 154 -11.71 1.90 7.93
CA TYR A 154 -12.43 0.63 7.98
C TYR A 154 -11.52 -0.54 7.61
N LEU A 155 -10.59 -0.38 6.68
CA LEU A 155 -9.64 -1.44 6.31
C LEU A 155 -8.77 -1.88 7.50
N LEU A 156 -8.58 -1.06 8.53
CA LEU A 156 -7.80 -1.41 9.72
C LEU A 156 -8.63 -2.15 10.79
N THR A 157 -9.93 -2.37 10.58
CA THR A 157 -10.83 -3.00 11.56
C THR A 157 -10.71 -4.53 11.54
N PRO A 158 -10.99 -5.24 12.66
CA PRO A 158 -11.05 -6.69 12.68
C PRO A 158 -12.02 -7.27 11.63
N GLU A 159 -13.13 -6.57 11.37
CA GLU A 159 -14.15 -6.96 10.39
C GLU A 159 -13.59 -7.01 8.96
N ALA A 160 -12.82 -6.00 8.55
CA ALA A 160 -12.15 -6.00 7.25
C ALA A 160 -11.08 -7.11 7.18
N GLN A 161 -10.38 -7.35 8.29
CA GLN A 161 -9.35 -8.39 8.36
C GLN A 161 -9.92 -9.82 8.25
N ARG A 162 -11.13 -10.09 8.75
CA ARG A 162 -11.76 -11.44 8.62
C ARG A 162 -11.91 -11.92 7.17
N LYS A 163 -11.93 -10.99 6.21
CA LYS A 163 -12.01 -11.28 4.77
C LYS A 163 -10.78 -10.81 3.99
N ASP A 164 -9.71 -10.49 4.71
CA ASP A 164 -8.44 -9.97 4.18
C ASP A 164 -8.65 -8.78 3.20
N GLU A 165 -9.62 -7.92 3.51
CA GLU A 165 -10.01 -6.80 2.65
C GLU A 165 -8.89 -5.76 2.51
N LEU A 166 -8.05 -5.59 3.55
CA LEU A 166 -6.86 -4.75 3.47
C LEU A 166 -5.82 -5.31 2.51
N GLU A 167 -5.59 -6.62 2.53
CA GLU A 167 -4.69 -7.27 1.59
C GLU A 167 -5.22 -7.12 0.16
N ALA A 168 -6.52 -7.39 -0.05
CA ALA A 168 -7.16 -7.22 -1.35
C ALA A 168 -7.06 -5.76 -1.86
N TYR A 169 -7.21 -4.78 -0.97
CA TYR A 169 -7.04 -3.36 -1.27
C TYR A 169 -5.62 -3.06 -1.76
N TYR A 170 -4.59 -3.50 -1.02
CA TYR A 170 -3.18 -3.31 -1.39
C TYR A 170 -2.83 -4.01 -2.71
N GLN A 171 -3.26 -5.26 -2.89
CA GLN A 171 -3.04 -6.01 -4.13
C GLN A 171 -3.69 -5.31 -5.34
N ARG A 172 -4.90 -4.78 -5.16
CA ARG A 172 -5.58 -3.99 -6.20
C ARG A 172 -4.80 -2.71 -6.53
N GLN A 173 -4.36 -1.94 -5.54
CA GLN A 173 -3.53 -0.75 -5.78
C GLN A 173 -2.25 -1.10 -6.54
N ARG A 174 -1.55 -2.17 -6.14
CA ARG A 174 -0.31 -2.61 -6.79
C ARG A 174 -0.55 -3.07 -8.23
N ALA A 175 -1.64 -3.78 -8.48
CA ALA A 175 -2.01 -4.24 -9.82
C ALA A 175 -2.39 -3.09 -10.76
N LEU A 176 -3.04 -2.06 -10.23
CA LEU A 176 -3.48 -0.88 -10.98
C LEU A 176 -2.46 0.27 -10.98
N ALA A 177 -1.30 0.10 -10.35
CA ALA A 177 -0.24 1.09 -10.38
C ALA A 177 0.18 1.39 -11.83
N PRO A 178 0.39 2.66 -12.22
CA PRO A 178 0.72 3.03 -13.60
C PRO A 178 1.88 2.22 -14.18
N GLN A 179 2.94 2.00 -13.40
CA GLN A 179 4.11 1.21 -13.83
C GLN A 179 3.78 -0.27 -14.03
N SER A 180 2.89 -0.84 -13.21
CA SER A 180 2.41 -2.21 -13.37
C SER A 180 1.64 -2.38 -14.67
N VAL A 181 0.74 -1.44 -14.97
CA VAL A 181 -0.05 -1.45 -16.21
C VAL A 181 0.83 -1.20 -17.43
N ALA A 182 1.72 -0.19 -17.38
CA ALA A 182 2.65 0.12 -18.46
C ALA A 182 3.53 -1.08 -18.84
N LYS A 183 4.08 -1.79 -17.84
CA LYS A 183 4.83 -3.03 -18.04
C LYS A 183 4.01 -4.10 -18.78
N LEU A 184 2.72 -4.27 -18.43
CA LEU A 184 1.85 -5.27 -19.06
C LEU A 184 1.47 -4.92 -20.49
N VAL A 185 1.27 -3.62 -20.79
CA VAL A 185 1.02 -3.12 -22.15
C VAL A 185 2.20 -3.46 -23.08
N LEU A 186 3.42 -3.47 -22.56
CA LEU A 186 4.62 -3.88 -23.31
C LEU A 186 4.86 -5.39 -23.36
N SER A 187 3.93 -6.21 -22.86
CA SER A 187 4.06 -7.67 -22.95
C SER A 187 3.90 -8.16 -24.40
N GLU A 188 4.58 -9.24 -24.75
CA GLU A 188 4.51 -9.83 -26.09
C GLU A 188 3.08 -10.17 -26.51
N SER A 189 2.25 -10.62 -25.58
CA SER A 189 0.83 -10.95 -25.84
C SER A 189 0.03 -9.72 -26.27
N VAL A 190 0.20 -8.58 -25.58
CA VAL A 190 -0.49 -7.33 -25.89
C VAL A 190 0.06 -6.72 -27.17
N LEU A 191 1.38 -6.66 -27.33
CA LEU A 191 2.02 -6.15 -28.55
C LEU A 191 1.62 -6.96 -29.79
N THR A 192 1.54 -8.30 -29.66
CA THR A 192 1.09 -9.17 -30.75
C THR A 192 -0.37 -8.93 -31.11
N ARG A 193 -1.24 -8.72 -30.12
CA ARG A 193 -2.64 -8.37 -30.35
C ARG A 193 -2.75 -7.01 -31.04
N LEU A 194 -2.06 -5.99 -30.53
CA LEU A 194 -2.06 -4.65 -31.10
C LEU A 194 -1.57 -4.65 -32.55
N ARG A 195 -0.50 -5.40 -32.86
CA ARG A 195 -0.03 -5.61 -34.23
C ARG A 195 -1.10 -6.23 -35.15
N ALA A 196 -1.87 -7.18 -34.64
CA ALA A 196 -2.94 -7.82 -35.42
C ALA A 196 -4.06 -6.83 -35.74
N GLU A 197 -4.46 -6.02 -34.77
CA GLU A 197 -5.47 -4.96 -34.96
C GLU A 197 -4.97 -3.91 -35.97
N ILE A 198 -3.72 -3.42 -35.84
CA ILE A 198 -3.12 -2.46 -36.80
C ILE A 198 -3.06 -3.05 -38.21
N LYS A 199 -2.71 -4.33 -38.35
CA LYS A 199 -2.70 -4.99 -39.66
C LYS A 199 -4.11 -5.10 -40.24
N SER A 200 -5.11 -5.38 -39.41
CA SER A 200 -6.50 -5.48 -39.86
C SER A 200 -7.05 -4.13 -40.32
N ASP A 201 -6.68 -3.05 -39.63
CA ASP A 201 -7.15 -1.69 -39.90
C ASP A 201 -6.42 -1.03 -41.09
N SER A 202 -5.09 -1.12 -41.12
CA SER A 202 -4.24 -0.40 -42.08
C SER A 202 -3.67 -1.28 -43.21
N GLY A 203 -3.73 -2.61 -43.08
CA GLY A 203 -3.04 -3.56 -43.95
C GLY A 203 -1.54 -3.74 -43.66
N TYR A 204 -0.93 -2.84 -42.87
CA TYR A 204 0.50 -2.86 -42.59
C TYR A 204 0.87 -3.72 -41.38
N ARG A 205 1.95 -4.48 -41.51
CA ARG A 205 2.50 -5.29 -40.42
C ARG A 205 3.68 -4.55 -39.79
N VAL A 206 3.52 -4.17 -38.53
CA VAL A 206 4.57 -3.49 -37.74
C VAL A 206 5.38 -4.49 -36.92
N ALA A 207 6.66 -4.20 -36.68
CA ALA A 207 7.50 -5.00 -35.79
C ALA A 207 7.12 -4.76 -34.30
N LEU A 208 7.36 -5.75 -33.42
CA LEU A 208 6.94 -5.62 -32.02
C LEU A 208 7.79 -4.62 -31.22
N ASP A 209 9.08 -4.52 -31.55
CA ASP A 209 10.02 -3.56 -30.99
C ASP A 209 9.69 -2.13 -31.43
N GLU A 210 9.38 -1.92 -32.70
CA GLU A 210 8.89 -0.62 -33.21
C GLU A 210 7.60 -0.20 -32.49
N LEU A 211 6.62 -1.11 -32.32
CA LEU A 211 5.41 -0.82 -31.55
C LEU A 211 5.71 -0.49 -30.09
N ALA A 212 6.63 -1.21 -29.46
CA ALA A 212 7.03 -0.95 -28.08
C ALA A 212 7.70 0.44 -27.93
N GLU A 213 8.53 0.84 -28.89
CA GLU A 213 9.17 2.16 -28.93
C GLU A 213 8.14 3.29 -29.09
N ILE A 214 7.16 3.13 -29.98
CA ILE A 214 6.06 4.10 -30.13
C ILE A 214 5.23 4.19 -28.85
N LEU A 215 4.90 3.05 -28.24
CA LEU A 215 4.13 3.04 -26.99
C LEU A 215 4.87 3.78 -25.87
N VAL A 216 6.17 3.54 -25.70
CA VAL A 216 6.98 4.23 -24.67
C VAL A 216 7.22 5.70 -25.02
N GLY A 217 7.54 6.01 -26.27
CA GLY A 217 7.92 7.36 -26.69
C GLY A 217 6.75 8.33 -26.85
N CYS A 218 5.56 7.82 -27.17
CA CYS A 218 4.44 8.66 -27.60
C CYS A 218 3.13 8.45 -26.84
N VAL A 219 2.92 7.29 -26.21
CA VAL A 219 1.61 6.92 -25.63
C VAL A 219 1.66 6.83 -24.10
N ILE A 220 2.65 6.14 -23.56
CA ILE A 220 2.83 5.94 -22.13
C ILE A 220 3.47 7.20 -21.55
N ARG A 221 2.73 7.89 -20.68
CA ARG A 221 3.23 9.09 -20.01
C ARG A 221 4.52 8.81 -19.22
N PRO A 222 5.49 9.74 -19.17
CA PRO A 222 6.76 9.52 -18.48
C PRO A 222 6.64 9.11 -17.00
N ASP A 223 5.64 9.61 -16.28
CA ASP A 223 5.38 9.28 -14.87
C ASP A 223 4.92 7.83 -14.65
N ALA A 224 4.35 7.20 -15.69
CA ALA A 224 3.96 5.79 -15.68
C ALA A 224 5.11 4.87 -16.14
N GLN A 225 6.22 5.42 -16.61
CA GLN A 225 7.42 4.67 -16.97
C GLN A 225 8.27 4.39 -15.71
N GLY A 226 9.17 3.42 -15.80
CA GLY A 226 10.05 3.03 -14.71
C GLY A 226 10.91 1.83 -15.08
N ASP A 227 11.76 1.39 -14.17
CA ASP A 227 12.72 0.28 -14.38
C ASP A 227 12.14 -0.94 -15.07
N HIS A 228 10.90 -1.31 -14.72
CA HIS A 228 10.24 -2.47 -15.30
C HIS A 228 9.84 -2.26 -16.75
N THR A 229 9.40 -1.06 -17.10
CA THR A 229 9.06 -0.64 -18.47
C THR A 229 10.33 -0.68 -19.34
N ASP A 230 11.44 -0.12 -18.86
CA ASP A 230 12.73 -0.15 -19.55
C ASP A 230 13.27 -1.56 -19.75
N LYS A 231 13.17 -2.40 -18.72
CA LYS A 231 13.56 -3.81 -18.79
C LYS A 231 12.71 -4.57 -19.82
N GLN A 232 11.40 -4.31 -19.90
CA GLN A 232 10.55 -4.92 -20.94
C GLN A 232 10.90 -4.40 -22.33
N LEU A 233 11.07 -3.09 -22.51
CA LEU A 233 11.46 -2.52 -23.80
C LEU A 233 12.76 -3.14 -24.32
N LYS A 234 13.80 -3.18 -23.46
CA LYS A 234 15.08 -3.84 -23.78
C LYS A 234 14.90 -5.33 -24.11
N ARG A 235 13.98 -6.02 -23.44
CA ARG A 235 13.68 -7.44 -23.71
C ARG A 235 13.07 -7.61 -25.10
N VAL A 236 12.10 -6.78 -25.47
CA VAL A 236 11.45 -6.81 -26.79
C VAL A 236 12.48 -6.50 -27.89
N GLN A 237 13.30 -5.46 -27.72
CA GLN A 237 14.37 -5.12 -28.66
C GLN A 237 15.41 -6.24 -28.82
N ARG A 238 15.79 -6.92 -27.72
CA ARG A 238 16.71 -8.06 -27.79
C ARG A 238 16.10 -9.25 -28.53
N ALA A 239 14.81 -9.52 -28.32
CA ALA A 239 14.10 -10.59 -29.02
C ALA A 239 14.02 -10.31 -30.53
N ALA A 240 13.88 -9.04 -30.94
CA ALA A 240 13.91 -8.64 -32.34
C ALA A 240 15.30 -8.83 -33.00
N ARG A 241 16.39 -8.64 -32.24
CA ARG A 241 17.78 -8.80 -32.72
C ARG A 241 18.27 -10.24 -32.80
N GLN A 242 17.61 -11.19 -32.12
CA GLN A 242 18.00 -12.60 -32.21
C GLN A 242 17.54 -13.21 -33.54
N PRO A 243 18.44 -13.80 -34.34
CA PRO A 243 18.04 -14.49 -35.56
C PRO A 243 17.11 -15.65 -35.19
N ARG A 244 15.98 -15.78 -35.89
CA ARG A 244 15.12 -16.96 -35.78
C ARG A 244 16.00 -18.19 -36.01
N ARG A 245 16.17 -19.04 -34.98
CA ARG A 245 16.77 -20.37 -35.16
C ARG A 245 16.00 -21.06 -36.28
N SER A 246 16.67 -21.30 -37.39
CA SER A 246 16.14 -22.11 -38.48
C SER A 246 15.78 -23.48 -37.91
N ALA A 247 14.51 -23.84 -37.95
CA ALA A 247 14.11 -25.24 -37.84
C ALA A 247 14.61 -25.94 -39.11
N SER A 248 15.87 -26.36 -39.09
CA SER A 248 16.48 -27.19 -40.12
C SER A 248 16.82 -28.53 -39.51
N GLY A 249 16.13 -29.57 -39.98
CA GLY A 249 16.63 -30.95 -39.88
C GLY A 249 15.67 -31.93 -39.21
N GLN A 250 14.75 -32.52 -39.99
CA GLN A 250 14.82 -33.95 -40.31
C GLN A 250 13.76 -34.26 -41.38
N ALA A 251 14.21 -34.21 -42.63
CA ALA A 251 13.70 -35.07 -43.68
C ALA A 251 14.85 -36.05 -44.00
N SER A 252 14.66 -37.31 -43.64
CA SER A 252 15.29 -38.51 -44.23
C SER A 252 14.45 -39.69 -43.78
#